data_AF-A0A2T1HRY2-F1
#
_entry.id   AF-A0A2T1HRY2-F1
#
_cell.length_a   1.000
_cell.length_b   1.000
_cell.length_c   1.000
_cell.angle_alpha   90.00
_cell.angle_beta   90.00
_cell.angle_gamma   90.00
#
_symmetry.space_group_name_H-M   'P 1'
#
loop_
_entity.id
_entity.type
_entity.pdbx_description
1 polymer ?
#
loop_
_entity_poly.entity_id
_entity_poly.type
_entity_poly.pdbx_seq_one_letter_code
_entity_poly.pdbx_strand_id
1 'polypeptide(L)'
;MIVRRYLAWSQSAPPEARADATGALARAYLDSDMEPFERVEAEAALALALDDPSPLVRMALAEALGDSDQAPRYIVAALAADASCIASLVLARSPLFTDAELIEQAAAGDVVAQVAVASRAELSAPVAAALAEVGEEDAVAVLASNPGAHLPEFSLQRSIERFGASQRVRAAILTRHGLSVPLRHALLCAERRELLHQRDGLTPLRREQLLREEEDRVAVALAVSCSDEDVAVLVSHLRSTGRLTAGLLLRSLLSGDMRLAIEAVADLAAMPERRVAALMAEPRSGGWRAMYRKAGLPEPLMDAFASAIEACRIVLAQASGFETGAALARRIVGQAIQACERGAAAPSDKVMALLRRLEAEISREEARIAAAMLLDHVRAEEAVPLALPAPANMDTVADQGDVALHAGPPAAANDPVPGVIEALEEALCLRGSIVDETSGADLGEAVGLEASSPDESPVAEEAPPSCQPEHPSVEPAPFSAEALAMKRVEEMIKQAYGEAVRIRAA
;
A
#
# COMPACT_ATOMS: atom_id res chain seq x y z
N MET A 1 -3.37 -57.06 -0.84
CA MET A 1 -2.02 -57.70 -0.90
C MET A 1 -0.88 -56.70 -1.14
N ILE A 2 -1.11 -55.65 -1.94
CA ILE A 2 -0.08 -54.64 -2.29
C ILE A 2 0.28 -53.74 -1.11
N VAL A 3 -0.72 -53.24 -0.37
CA VAL A 3 -0.50 -52.33 0.77
C VAL A 3 0.34 -52.98 1.88
N ARG A 4 0.07 -54.23 2.23
CA ARG A 4 0.86 -54.97 3.23
C ARG A 4 2.32 -55.15 2.83
N ARG A 5 2.59 -55.31 1.53
CA ARG A 5 3.96 -55.37 0.99
C ARG A 5 4.64 -54.01 1.06
N TYR A 6 3.92 -52.94 0.73
CA TYR A 6 4.39 -51.57 0.91
C TYR A 6 4.77 -51.29 2.37
N LEU A 7 3.90 -51.62 3.33
CA LEU A 7 4.16 -51.41 4.77
C LEU A 7 5.34 -52.23 5.32
N ALA A 8 5.58 -53.42 4.78
CA ALA A 8 6.75 -54.22 5.17
C ALA A 8 8.05 -53.64 4.58
N TRP A 9 8.00 -53.17 3.33
CA TRP A 9 9.15 -52.57 2.66
C TRP A 9 9.50 -51.19 3.25
N SER A 10 8.49 -50.36 3.56
CA SER A 10 8.68 -49.00 4.07
C SER A 10 9.45 -48.96 5.39
N GLN A 11 9.41 -50.02 6.19
CA GLN A 11 10.21 -50.12 7.44
C GLN A 11 11.73 -50.07 7.22
N SER A 12 12.21 -50.37 6.01
CA SER A 12 13.65 -50.48 5.69
C SER A 12 14.09 -49.64 4.50
N ALA A 13 13.15 -49.01 3.80
CA ALA A 13 13.41 -48.20 2.62
C ALA A 13 14.01 -46.83 2.98
N PRO A 14 14.89 -46.25 2.13
CA PRO A 14 15.38 -44.88 2.33
C PRO A 14 14.24 -43.86 2.20
N PRO A 15 14.35 -42.67 2.84
CA PRO A 15 13.29 -41.67 2.87
C PRO A 15 12.73 -41.25 1.51
N GLU A 16 13.60 -41.03 0.52
CA GLU A 16 13.22 -40.64 -0.84
C GLU A 16 12.31 -41.67 -1.49
N ALA A 17 12.68 -42.96 -1.42
CA ALA A 17 11.87 -44.03 -1.95
C ALA A 17 10.53 -44.15 -1.23
N ARG A 18 10.51 -43.94 0.11
CA ARG A 18 9.26 -43.91 0.87
C ARG A 18 8.37 -42.75 0.43
N ALA A 19 8.93 -41.58 0.17
CA ALA A 19 8.18 -40.41 -0.29
C ALA A 19 7.54 -40.68 -1.65
N ASP A 20 8.31 -41.18 -2.62
CA ASP A 20 7.82 -41.55 -3.96
C ASP A 20 6.68 -42.56 -3.87
N ALA A 21 6.85 -43.62 -3.08
CA ALA A 21 5.86 -44.67 -2.91
C ALA A 21 4.60 -44.18 -2.17
N THR A 22 4.75 -43.28 -1.21
CA THR A 22 3.64 -42.67 -0.46
C THR A 22 2.83 -41.76 -1.36
N GLY A 23 3.48 -40.90 -2.15
CA GLY A 23 2.81 -40.07 -3.15
C GLY A 23 2.10 -40.91 -4.22
N ALA A 24 2.72 -42.01 -4.67
CA ALA A 24 2.08 -42.94 -5.60
C ALA A 24 0.86 -43.65 -4.98
N LEU A 25 0.94 -44.07 -3.73
CA LEU A 25 -0.18 -44.68 -3.00
C LEU A 25 -1.32 -43.68 -2.79
N ALA A 26 -1.01 -42.42 -2.44
CA ALA A 26 -1.98 -41.35 -2.26
C ALA A 26 -2.73 -41.04 -3.56
N ARG A 27 -2.02 -40.90 -4.69
CA ARG A 27 -2.66 -40.74 -6.01
C ARG A 27 -3.50 -41.96 -6.39
N ALA A 28 -3.01 -43.17 -6.13
CA ALA A 28 -3.80 -44.38 -6.38
C ALA A 28 -5.08 -44.42 -5.53
N TYR A 29 -5.01 -43.99 -4.26
CA TYR A 29 -6.16 -43.88 -3.38
C TYR A 29 -7.24 -42.93 -3.92
N LEU A 30 -6.82 -41.81 -4.53
CA LEU A 30 -7.72 -40.81 -5.11
C LEU A 30 -8.30 -41.26 -6.46
N ASP A 31 -7.45 -41.73 -7.37
CA ASP A 31 -7.78 -41.86 -8.80
C ASP A 31 -8.12 -43.29 -9.24
N SER A 32 -7.79 -44.31 -8.42
CA SER A 32 -8.00 -45.71 -8.81
C SER A 32 -9.29 -46.30 -8.25
N ASP A 33 -9.92 -47.16 -9.05
CA ASP A 33 -11.03 -48.02 -8.63
C ASP A 33 -10.54 -49.14 -7.71
N MET A 34 -10.23 -48.79 -6.46
CA MET A 34 -9.88 -49.75 -5.42
C MET A 34 -11.13 -50.45 -4.87
N GLU A 35 -11.03 -51.76 -4.67
CA GLU A 35 -12.02 -52.51 -3.91
C GLU A 35 -12.17 -51.93 -2.49
N PRO A 36 -13.38 -51.94 -1.88
CA PRO A 36 -13.62 -51.27 -0.60
C PRO A 36 -12.63 -51.66 0.51
N PHE A 37 -12.25 -52.93 0.57
CA PHE A 37 -11.28 -53.42 1.54
C PHE A 37 -9.86 -52.91 1.26
N GLU A 38 -9.45 -52.81 0.00
CA GLU A 38 -8.13 -52.29 -0.38
C GLU A 38 -8.03 -50.79 -0.13
N ARG A 39 -9.13 -50.06 -0.33
CA ARG A 39 -9.23 -48.63 0.00
C ARG A 39 -9.01 -48.39 1.50
N VAL A 40 -9.62 -49.21 2.37
CA VAL A 40 -9.41 -49.14 3.83
C VAL A 40 -7.96 -49.46 4.21
N GLU A 41 -7.34 -50.47 3.59
CA GLU A 41 -5.91 -50.77 3.82
C GLU A 41 -5.02 -49.59 3.37
N ALA A 42 -5.29 -49.01 2.20
CA ALA A 42 -4.54 -47.87 1.66
C ALA A 42 -4.66 -46.64 2.56
N GLU A 43 -5.86 -46.28 2.99
CA GLU A 43 -6.11 -45.17 3.92
C GLU A 43 -5.36 -45.36 5.25
N ALA A 44 -5.35 -46.58 5.81
CA ALA A 44 -4.57 -46.90 7.00
C ALA A 44 -3.06 -46.73 6.79
N ALA A 45 -2.55 -47.07 5.60
CA ALA A 45 -1.15 -46.85 5.26
C ALA A 45 -0.79 -45.36 5.07
N LEU A 46 -1.68 -44.57 4.47
CA LEU A 46 -1.54 -43.11 4.37
C LEU A 46 -1.57 -42.45 5.76
N ALA A 47 -2.44 -42.92 6.65
CA ALA A 47 -2.50 -42.44 8.03
C ALA A 47 -1.18 -42.73 8.78
N LEU A 48 -0.60 -43.92 8.60
CA LEU A 48 0.70 -44.25 9.20
C LEU A 48 1.84 -43.37 8.65
N ALA A 49 1.75 -42.95 7.38
CA ALA A 49 2.75 -42.07 6.77
C ALA A 49 2.79 -40.66 7.40
N LEU A 50 1.72 -40.23 8.09
CA LEU A 50 1.72 -38.98 8.88
C LEU A 50 2.74 -39.01 10.01
N ASP A 51 3.05 -40.20 10.54
CA ASP A 51 4.02 -40.39 11.61
C ASP A 51 5.44 -40.71 11.09
N ASP A 52 5.68 -40.61 9.77
CA ASP A 52 7.01 -40.88 9.21
C ASP A 52 8.02 -39.83 9.71
N PRO A 53 9.21 -40.24 10.20
CA PRO A 53 10.21 -39.31 10.72
C PRO A 53 10.76 -38.36 9.66
N SER A 54 10.68 -38.70 8.37
CA SER A 54 11.16 -37.84 7.29
C SER A 54 10.08 -36.87 6.83
N PRO A 55 10.35 -35.54 6.82
CA PRO A 55 9.41 -34.57 6.28
C PRO A 55 9.15 -34.75 4.78
N LEU A 56 10.06 -35.41 4.03
CA LEU A 56 9.87 -35.70 2.60
C LEU A 56 8.64 -36.59 2.35
N VAL A 57 8.41 -37.56 3.23
CA VAL A 57 7.27 -38.49 3.11
C VAL A 57 5.95 -37.77 3.38
N ARG A 58 5.94 -36.93 4.43
CA ARG A 58 4.76 -36.14 4.79
C ARG A 58 4.48 -35.03 3.78
N MET A 59 5.52 -34.45 3.18
CA MET A 59 5.39 -33.53 2.05
C MET A 59 4.79 -34.22 0.83
N ALA A 60 5.27 -35.40 0.45
CA ALA A 60 4.71 -36.16 -0.67
C ALA A 60 3.22 -36.50 -0.45
N LEU A 61 2.80 -36.68 0.81
CA LEU A 61 1.39 -36.85 1.16
C LEU A 61 0.59 -35.55 0.97
N ALA A 62 1.12 -34.42 1.43
CA ALA A 62 0.52 -33.10 1.24
C ALA A 62 0.41 -32.70 -0.24
N GLU A 63 1.43 -32.99 -1.05
CA GLU A 63 1.42 -32.76 -2.51
C GLU A 63 0.36 -33.59 -3.22
N ALA A 64 0.24 -34.87 -2.85
CA ALA A 64 -0.69 -35.77 -3.51
C ALA A 64 -2.15 -35.54 -3.10
N LEU A 65 -2.41 -35.18 -1.84
CA LEU A 65 -3.77 -35.02 -1.30
C LEU A 65 -4.26 -33.56 -1.31
N GLY A 66 -3.34 -32.59 -1.41
CA GLY A 66 -3.60 -31.19 -1.13
C GLY A 66 -4.71 -30.55 -1.96
N ASP A 67 -4.89 -30.93 -3.22
CA ASP A 67 -5.93 -30.36 -4.09
C ASP A 67 -7.26 -31.13 -4.08
N SER A 68 -7.30 -32.32 -3.46
CA SER A 68 -8.42 -33.25 -3.66
C SER A 68 -9.54 -33.08 -2.63
N ASP A 69 -10.78 -33.04 -3.10
CA ASP A 69 -11.98 -33.13 -2.26
C ASP A 69 -12.31 -34.56 -1.80
N GLN A 70 -11.63 -35.57 -2.37
CA GLN A 70 -11.73 -36.98 -1.98
C GLN A 70 -10.69 -37.38 -0.94
N ALA A 71 -9.78 -36.48 -0.56
CA ALA A 71 -8.77 -36.76 0.45
C ALA A 71 -9.42 -37.00 1.84
N PRO A 72 -8.88 -37.94 2.65
CA PRO A 72 -9.40 -38.15 4.00
C PRO A 72 -9.20 -36.89 4.85
N ARG A 73 -10.30 -36.29 5.32
CA ARG A 73 -10.28 -35.00 6.05
C ARG A 73 -9.32 -35.00 7.24
N TYR A 74 -9.25 -36.10 7.99
CA TYR A 74 -8.38 -36.17 9.17
C TYR A 74 -6.89 -36.19 8.80
N ILE A 75 -6.52 -36.72 7.63
CA ILE A 75 -5.13 -36.70 7.14
C ILE A 75 -4.76 -35.27 6.76
N VAL A 76 -5.64 -34.57 6.03
CA VAL A 76 -5.42 -33.16 5.66
C VAL A 76 -5.35 -32.26 6.90
N ALA A 77 -6.20 -32.49 7.91
CA ALA A 77 -6.14 -31.77 9.17
C ALA A 77 -4.83 -32.03 9.94
N ALA A 78 -4.32 -33.27 9.93
CA ALA A 78 -3.02 -33.58 10.53
C ALA A 78 -1.86 -32.89 9.80
N LEU A 79 -1.87 -32.86 8.46
CA LEU A 79 -0.87 -32.16 7.66
C LEU A 79 -0.88 -30.65 7.89
N ALA A 80 -2.05 -30.05 8.14
CA ALA A 80 -2.16 -28.63 8.49
C ALA A 80 -1.56 -28.29 9.85
N ALA A 81 -1.43 -29.26 10.75
CA ALA A 81 -0.80 -29.11 12.07
C ALA A 81 0.69 -29.51 12.08
N ASP A 82 1.25 -29.87 10.92
CA ASP A 82 2.66 -30.25 10.77
C ASP A 82 3.58 -29.02 10.70
N ALA A 83 4.86 -29.23 10.38
CA ALA A 83 5.81 -28.17 10.10
C ALA A 83 5.30 -27.22 9.01
N SER A 84 5.63 -25.92 9.14
CA SER A 84 5.03 -24.85 8.34
C SER A 84 5.12 -25.06 6.83
N CYS A 85 6.19 -25.65 6.31
CA CYS A 85 6.34 -25.94 4.88
C CYS A 85 5.32 -26.97 4.35
N ILE A 86 4.97 -27.97 5.16
CA ILE A 86 3.98 -29.00 4.82
C ILE A 86 2.56 -28.41 5.01
N ALA A 87 2.34 -27.75 6.15
CA ALA A 87 1.06 -27.12 6.45
C ALA A 87 0.67 -26.08 5.40
N SER A 88 1.62 -25.25 4.94
CA SER A 88 1.34 -24.23 3.91
C SER A 88 0.80 -24.82 2.63
N LEU A 89 1.25 -26.01 2.24
CA LEU A 89 0.81 -26.63 0.99
C LEU A 89 -0.67 -27.00 1.05
N VAL A 90 -1.10 -27.68 2.13
CA VAL A 90 -2.50 -28.05 2.31
C VAL A 90 -3.39 -26.84 2.60
N LEU A 91 -2.92 -25.87 3.40
CA LEU A 91 -3.68 -24.65 3.72
C LEU A 91 -3.93 -23.77 2.49
N ALA A 92 -2.99 -23.71 1.55
CA ALA A 92 -3.15 -22.95 0.31
C ALA A 92 -4.10 -23.62 -0.70
N ARG A 93 -4.21 -24.95 -0.67
CA ARG A 93 -4.77 -25.72 -1.79
C ARG A 93 -6.04 -26.50 -1.46
N SER A 94 -6.17 -26.99 -0.22
CA SER A 94 -7.24 -27.95 0.08
C SER A 94 -8.62 -27.33 0.07
N PRO A 95 -9.60 -27.94 -0.64
CA PRO A 95 -11.00 -27.51 -0.61
C PRO A 95 -11.73 -28.01 0.66
N LEU A 96 -11.08 -28.83 1.49
CA LEU A 96 -11.74 -29.47 2.63
C LEU A 96 -11.88 -28.55 3.85
N PHE A 97 -11.08 -27.49 3.95
CA PHE A 97 -11.15 -26.58 5.09
C PHE A 97 -12.41 -25.72 5.05
N THR A 98 -13.07 -25.66 6.20
CA THR A 98 -14.12 -24.69 6.48
C THR A 98 -13.52 -23.32 6.81
N ASP A 99 -14.32 -22.26 6.69
CA ASP A 99 -13.90 -20.91 7.11
C ASP A 99 -13.41 -20.89 8.56
N ALA A 100 -14.08 -21.62 9.46
CA ALA A 100 -13.72 -21.68 10.87
C ALA A 100 -12.33 -22.30 11.08
N GLU A 101 -12.03 -23.39 10.38
CA GLU A 101 -10.71 -24.03 10.42
C GLU A 101 -9.63 -23.12 9.83
N LEU A 102 -9.88 -22.45 8.69
CA LEU A 102 -8.91 -21.50 8.12
C LEU A 102 -8.65 -20.29 9.03
N ILE A 103 -9.67 -19.80 9.73
CA ILE A 103 -9.53 -18.70 10.70
C ILE A 103 -8.69 -19.16 11.90
N GLU A 104 -8.93 -20.36 12.44
CA GLU A 104 -8.14 -20.93 13.52
C GLU A 104 -6.68 -21.10 13.10
N GLN A 105 -6.43 -21.62 11.90
CA GLN A 105 -5.09 -21.78 11.34
C GLN A 105 -4.39 -20.43 11.09
N ALA A 106 -5.11 -19.41 10.62
CA ALA A 106 -4.56 -18.06 10.47
C ALA A 106 -4.20 -17.41 11.83
N ALA A 107 -4.95 -17.72 12.88
CA ALA A 107 -4.73 -17.16 14.21
C ALA A 107 -3.62 -17.87 15.00
N ALA A 108 -3.50 -19.19 14.86
CA ALA A 108 -2.51 -20.01 15.57
C ALA A 108 -1.21 -20.20 14.78
N GLY A 109 -1.28 -20.13 13.45
CA GLY A 109 -0.17 -20.35 12.54
C GLY A 109 0.84 -19.21 12.49
N ASP A 110 2.03 -19.52 11.98
CA ASP A 110 3.06 -18.53 11.70
C ASP A 110 2.77 -17.75 10.40
N VAL A 111 3.67 -16.83 10.05
CA VAL A 111 3.54 -16.02 8.83
C VAL A 111 3.44 -16.88 7.56
N VAL A 112 4.08 -18.06 7.53
CA VAL A 112 4.07 -18.97 6.36
C VAL A 112 2.67 -19.56 6.17
N ALA A 113 2.06 -20.05 7.25
CA ALA A 113 0.68 -20.53 7.24
C ALA A 113 -0.31 -19.42 6.88
N GLN A 114 -0.15 -18.22 7.45
CA GLN A 114 -1.02 -17.08 7.13
C GLN A 114 -0.92 -16.67 5.65
N VAL A 115 0.30 -16.64 5.09
CA VAL A 115 0.51 -16.36 3.66
C VAL A 115 -0.13 -17.44 2.80
N ALA A 116 -0.02 -18.71 3.17
CA ALA A 116 -0.66 -19.82 2.47
C ALA A 116 -2.18 -19.64 2.42
N VAL A 117 -2.82 -19.35 3.57
CA VAL A 117 -4.27 -19.06 3.62
C VAL A 117 -4.61 -17.81 2.80
N ALA A 118 -3.80 -16.75 2.86
CA ALA A 118 -4.00 -15.53 2.09
C ALA A 118 -3.85 -15.73 0.56
N SER A 119 -3.06 -16.72 0.14
CA SER A 119 -2.79 -17.03 -1.27
C SER A 119 -3.81 -17.97 -1.94
N ARG A 120 -4.81 -18.45 -1.18
CA ARG A 120 -5.85 -19.34 -1.72
C ARG A 120 -6.55 -18.71 -2.92
N ALA A 121 -6.85 -19.53 -3.93
CA ALA A 121 -7.47 -19.08 -5.19
C ALA A 121 -8.82 -18.39 -4.96
N GLU A 122 -9.60 -18.88 -4.00
CA GLU A 122 -10.81 -18.22 -3.50
C GLU A 122 -10.71 -18.11 -1.98
N LEU A 123 -10.97 -16.90 -1.46
CA LEU A 123 -10.95 -16.65 -0.03
C LEU A 123 -12.22 -15.89 0.39
N SER A 124 -12.94 -16.46 1.35
CA SER A 124 -14.18 -15.91 1.86
C SER A 124 -13.94 -14.64 2.69
N ALA A 125 -14.97 -13.78 2.79
CA ALA A 125 -14.89 -12.55 3.57
C ALA A 125 -14.57 -12.76 5.06
N PRO A 126 -15.10 -13.78 5.77
CA PRO A 126 -14.75 -14.04 7.16
C PRO A 126 -13.25 -14.34 7.35
N VAL A 127 -12.66 -15.19 6.48
CA VAL A 127 -11.25 -15.56 6.56
C VAL A 127 -10.36 -14.36 6.19
N ALA A 128 -10.72 -13.63 5.15
CA ALA A 128 -10.03 -12.40 4.75
C ALA A 128 -10.06 -11.33 5.86
N ALA A 129 -11.19 -11.17 6.55
CA ALA A 129 -11.31 -10.28 7.69
C ALA A 129 -10.43 -10.72 8.88
N ALA A 130 -10.37 -12.02 9.17
CA ALA A 130 -9.49 -12.55 10.20
C ALA A 130 -8.01 -12.26 9.88
N LEU A 131 -7.57 -12.54 8.64
CA LEU A 131 -6.20 -12.25 8.22
C LEU A 131 -5.89 -10.74 8.27
N ALA A 132 -6.82 -9.86 7.91
CA ALA A 132 -6.62 -8.42 8.05
C ALA A 132 -6.46 -7.99 9.53
N GLU A 133 -7.12 -8.68 10.46
CA GLU A 133 -7.08 -8.39 11.89
C GLU A 133 -5.83 -8.92 12.59
N VAL A 134 -5.48 -10.19 12.36
CA VAL A 134 -4.39 -10.87 13.11
C VAL A 134 -3.15 -11.19 12.27
N GLY A 135 -3.28 -11.20 10.94
CA GLY A 135 -2.18 -11.57 10.05
C GLY A 135 -1.00 -10.61 10.12
N GLU A 136 0.20 -11.14 9.92
CA GLU A 136 1.44 -10.35 9.82
C GLU A 136 1.49 -9.55 8.52
N GLU A 137 2.43 -8.60 8.43
CA GLU A 137 2.58 -7.70 7.28
C GLU A 137 2.62 -8.48 5.95
N ASP A 138 3.33 -9.61 5.95
CA ASP A 138 3.51 -10.37 4.74
C ASP A 138 2.24 -11.04 4.23
N ALA A 139 1.44 -11.59 5.15
CA ALA A 139 0.16 -12.19 4.85
C ALA A 139 -0.86 -11.14 4.39
N VAL A 140 -0.87 -9.96 5.03
CA VAL A 140 -1.77 -8.86 4.65
C VAL A 140 -1.43 -8.30 3.27
N ALA A 141 -0.16 -8.20 2.91
CA ALA A 141 0.26 -7.79 1.57
C ALA A 141 -0.16 -8.80 0.49
N VAL A 142 -0.03 -10.11 0.76
CA VAL A 142 -0.50 -11.17 -0.13
C VAL A 142 -2.03 -11.13 -0.24
N LEU A 143 -2.74 -11.00 0.89
CA LEU A 143 -4.20 -10.89 0.94
C LEU A 143 -4.71 -9.71 0.10
N ALA A 144 -4.11 -8.53 0.24
CA ALA A 144 -4.50 -7.34 -0.50
C ALA A 144 -4.28 -7.51 -2.01
N SER A 145 -3.22 -8.20 -2.39
CA SER A 145 -2.87 -8.50 -3.79
C SER A 145 -3.68 -9.65 -4.39
N ASN A 146 -4.39 -10.44 -3.57
CA ASN A 146 -5.15 -11.59 -4.04
C ASN A 146 -6.46 -11.14 -4.72
N PRO A 147 -6.62 -11.37 -6.04
CA PRO A 147 -7.85 -11.00 -6.75
C PRO A 147 -9.04 -11.90 -6.37
N GLY A 148 -8.79 -13.14 -5.96
CA GLY A 148 -9.79 -14.11 -5.54
C GLY A 148 -10.23 -13.97 -4.08
N ALA A 149 -9.62 -13.06 -3.32
CA ALA A 149 -10.05 -12.73 -1.98
C ALA A 149 -11.25 -11.78 -1.99
N HIS A 150 -12.38 -12.25 -1.43
CA HIS A 150 -13.52 -11.40 -1.15
C HIS A 150 -13.19 -10.53 0.07
N LEU A 151 -12.67 -9.33 -0.18
CA LEU A 151 -12.11 -8.44 0.83
C LEU A 151 -13.04 -7.25 1.08
N PRO A 152 -13.82 -7.24 2.19
CA PRO A 152 -14.68 -6.12 2.54
C PRO A 152 -13.89 -4.83 2.78
N GLU A 153 -14.56 -3.69 2.61
CA GLU A 153 -13.98 -2.36 2.84
C GLU A 153 -13.43 -2.20 4.26
N PHE A 154 -14.11 -2.72 5.28
CA PHE A 154 -13.63 -2.64 6.66
C PHE A 154 -12.33 -3.43 6.89
N SER A 155 -12.11 -4.52 6.14
CA SER A 155 -10.87 -5.30 6.21
C SER A 155 -9.71 -4.53 5.57
N LEU A 156 -9.94 -3.88 4.44
CA LEU A 156 -8.95 -2.97 3.83
C LEU A 156 -8.60 -1.81 4.76
N GLN A 157 -9.61 -1.19 5.37
CA GLN A 157 -9.41 -0.14 6.36
C GLN A 157 -8.55 -0.65 7.53
N ARG A 158 -8.82 -1.85 8.04
CA ARG A 158 -8.04 -2.46 9.11
C ARG A 158 -6.59 -2.72 8.71
N SER A 159 -6.35 -3.19 7.50
CA SER A 159 -5.01 -3.38 6.94
C SER A 159 -4.23 -2.06 6.86
N ILE A 160 -4.89 -0.96 6.49
CA ILE A 160 -4.27 0.39 6.44
C ILE A 160 -3.95 0.89 7.86
N GLU A 161 -4.81 0.64 8.84
CA GLU A 161 -4.57 1.04 10.23
C GLU A 161 -3.36 0.34 10.83
N ARG A 162 -3.19 -0.96 10.55
CA ARG A 162 -2.07 -1.77 11.07
C ARG A 162 -0.78 -1.55 10.29
N PHE A 163 -0.86 -1.55 8.96
CA PHE A 163 0.32 -1.60 8.07
C PHE A 163 0.37 -0.44 7.07
N GLY A 164 -0.29 0.69 7.34
CA GLY A 164 -0.27 1.85 6.44
C GLY A 164 1.12 2.48 6.25
N ALA A 165 2.08 2.21 7.13
CA ALA A 165 3.48 2.59 6.94
C ALA A 165 4.19 1.72 5.89
N SER A 166 3.77 0.46 5.72
CA SER A 166 4.35 -0.47 4.76
C SER A 166 4.05 -0.04 3.33
N GLN A 167 5.11 0.25 2.58
CA GLN A 167 4.99 0.51 1.14
C GLN A 167 4.42 -0.70 0.40
N ARG A 168 4.75 -1.93 0.84
CA ARG A 168 4.30 -3.18 0.21
C ARG A 168 2.79 -3.34 0.33
N VAL A 169 2.25 -3.15 1.53
CA VAL A 169 0.79 -3.22 1.76
C VAL A 169 0.06 -2.08 1.06
N ARG A 170 0.56 -0.84 1.12
CA ARG A 170 -0.05 0.28 0.39
C ARG A 170 -0.11 0.02 -1.12
N ALA A 171 0.99 -0.44 -1.72
CA ALA A 171 1.04 -0.76 -3.15
C ALA A 171 0.03 -1.87 -3.50
N ALA A 172 -0.03 -2.94 -2.70
CA ALA A 172 -0.97 -4.04 -2.88
C ALA A 172 -2.44 -3.60 -2.81
N ILE A 173 -2.80 -2.67 -1.93
CA ILE A 173 -4.17 -2.15 -1.85
C ILE A 173 -4.47 -1.25 -3.06
N LEU A 174 -3.52 -0.42 -3.48
CA LEU A 174 -3.68 0.54 -4.58
C LEU A 174 -3.92 -0.13 -5.95
N THR A 175 -3.48 -1.37 -6.15
CA THR A 175 -3.75 -2.12 -7.39
C THR A 175 -5.20 -2.59 -7.50
N ARG A 176 -5.96 -2.60 -6.40
CA ARG A 176 -7.36 -3.04 -6.41
C ARG A 176 -8.26 -2.00 -7.09
N HIS A 177 -9.17 -2.50 -7.90
CA HIS A 177 -10.21 -1.65 -8.51
C HIS A 177 -11.32 -1.31 -7.51
N GLY A 178 -11.99 -0.17 -7.72
CA GLY A 178 -13.17 0.21 -6.94
C GLY A 178 -12.88 0.67 -5.52
N LEU A 179 -11.67 1.16 -5.22
CA LEU A 179 -11.37 1.76 -3.92
C LEU A 179 -12.26 2.97 -3.63
N SER A 180 -12.97 2.91 -2.50
CA SER A 180 -13.81 3.99 -2.01
C SER A 180 -12.97 5.24 -1.73
N VAL A 181 -13.62 6.41 -1.74
CA VAL A 181 -12.96 7.69 -1.39
C VAL A 181 -12.36 7.65 0.03
N PRO A 182 -13.04 7.10 1.06
CA PRO A 182 -12.46 6.91 2.39
C PRO A 182 -11.16 6.10 2.40
N LEU A 183 -11.11 4.98 1.67
CA LEU A 183 -9.89 4.15 1.60
C LEU A 183 -8.75 4.88 0.90
N ARG A 184 -9.03 5.57 -0.22
CA ARG A 184 -8.04 6.41 -0.90
C ARG A 184 -7.49 7.50 0.01
N HIS A 185 -8.37 8.16 0.77
CA HIS A 185 -8.00 9.14 1.78
C HIS A 185 -7.10 8.53 2.87
N ALA A 186 -7.47 7.36 3.42
CA ALA A 186 -6.69 6.67 4.44
C ALA A 186 -5.28 6.28 3.95
N LEU A 187 -5.17 5.73 2.73
CA LEU A 187 -3.89 5.34 2.13
C LEU A 187 -2.94 6.54 1.95
N LEU A 188 -3.45 7.63 1.37
CA LEU A 188 -2.66 8.83 1.16
C LEU A 188 -2.25 9.47 2.50
N CYS A 189 -3.14 9.47 3.49
CA CYS A 189 -2.79 9.94 4.84
C CYS A 189 -1.71 9.07 5.49
N ALA A 190 -1.78 7.74 5.32
CA ALA A 190 -0.77 6.82 5.83
C ALA A 190 0.60 7.05 5.16
N GLU A 191 0.62 7.30 3.85
CA GLU A 191 1.83 7.68 3.11
C GLU A 191 2.43 8.98 3.63
N ARG A 192 1.62 10.04 3.77
CA ARG A 192 2.09 11.33 4.30
C ARG A 192 2.62 11.21 5.73
N ARG A 193 1.99 10.36 6.54
CA ARG A 193 2.42 10.09 7.91
C ARG A 193 3.81 9.46 7.93
N GLU A 194 4.04 8.45 7.10
CA GLU A 194 5.34 7.79 6.98
C GLU A 194 6.45 8.76 6.52
N LEU A 195 6.19 9.55 5.49
CA LEU A 195 7.15 10.57 5.02
C LEU A 195 7.48 11.63 6.09
N LEU A 196 6.54 11.93 7.00
CA LEU A 196 6.78 12.83 8.12
C LEU A 196 7.51 12.16 9.28
N HIS A 197 7.35 10.85 9.48
CA HIS A 197 8.10 10.09 10.48
C HIS A 197 9.58 10.01 10.15
N GLN A 198 9.93 9.90 8.87
CA GLN A 198 11.31 9.90 8.37
C GLN A 198 12.02 11.26 8.50
N ARG A 199 11.32 12.32 8.95
CA ARG A 199 11.91 13.64 9.20
C ARG A 199 12.38 13.77 10.64
N ASP A 200 13.69 13.92 10.80
CA ASP A 200 14.33 14.18 12.09
C ASP A 200 14.19 15.64 12.55
N GLY A 201 14.45 15.87 13.85
CA GLY A 201 14.56 17.21 14.43
C GLY A 201 13.24 17.93 14.72
N LEU A 202 12.09 17.26 14.56
CA LEU A 202 10.77 17.83 14.90
C LEU A 202 10.34 17.48 16.32
N THR A 203 9.83 18.47 17.06
CA THR A 203 9.16 18.21 18.34
C THR A 203 7.85 17.44 18.12
N PRO A 204 7.38 16.64 19.10
CA PRO A 204 6.13 15.87 18.95
C PRO A 204 4.93 16.74 18.59
N LEU A 205 4.77 17.89 19.24
CA LEU A 205 3.70 18.85 18.96
C LEU A 205 3.80 19.42 17.55
N ARG A 206 5.01 19.69 17.05
CA ARG A 206 5.20 20.18 15.68
C ARG A 206 4.88 19.10 14.64
N ARG A 207 5.26 17.86 14.92
CA ARG A 207 4.96 16.71 14.05
C ARG A 207 3.46 16.50 13.93
N GLU A 208 2.73 16.54 15.05
CA GLU A 208 1.26 16.39 15.03
C GLU A 208 0.56 17.51 14.26
N GLN A 209 1.01 18.76 14.41
CA GLN A 209 0.48 19.88 13.62
C GLN A 209 0.71 19.69 12.11
N LEU A 210 1.93 19.30 11.72
CA LEU A 210 2.26 19.05 10.32
C LEU A 210 1.46 17.87 9.75
N LEU A 211 1.29 16.79 10.51
CA LEU A 211 0.45 15.66 10.11
C LEU A 211 -0.97 16.11 9.78
N ARG A 212 -1.59 16.90 10.67
CA ARG A 212 -2.94 17.44 10.42
C ARG A 212 -3.01 18.26 9.13
N GLU A 213 -1.98 19.06 8.87
CA GLU A 213 -1.91 19.88 7.66
C GLU A 213 -1.70 19.06 6.39
N GLU A 214 -0.89 18.01 6.42
CA GLU A 214 -0.74 17.10 5.28
C GLU A 214 -2.03 16.31 5.02
N GLU A 215 -2.72 15.86 6.07
CA GLU A 215 -4.02 15.19 5.95
C GLU A 215 -5.07 16.15 5.36
N ASP A 216 -5.10 17.42 5.77
CA ASP A 216 -5.96 18.42 5.16
C ASP A 216 -5.62 18.65 3.67
N ARG A 217 -4.33 18.61 3.30
CA ARG A 217 -3.90 18.71 1.89
C ARG A 217 -4.34 17.51 1.08
N VAL A 218 -4.26 16.31 1.64
CA VAL A 218 -4.75 15.08 1.02
C VAL A 218 -6.24 15.18 0.76
N ALA A 219 -7.03 15.64 1.72
CA ALA A 219 -8.47 15.83 1.55
C ALA A 219 -8.81 16.82 0.42
N VAL A 220 -8.14 17.97 0.36
CA VAL A 220 -8.35 18.95 -0.72
C VAL A 220 -7.92 18.40 -2.08
N ALA A 221 -6.75 17.75 -2.17
CA ALA A 221 -6.26 17.17 -3.41
C ALA A 221 -7.19 16.05 -3.93
N LEU A 222 -7.72 15.23 -3.03
CA LEU A 222 -8.71 14.21 -3.38
C LEU A 222 -10.00 14.85 -3.90
N ALA A 223 -10.54 15.86 -3.21
CA ALA A 223 -11.78 16.52 -3.64
C ALA A 223 -11.70 17.10 -5.06
N VAL A 224 -10.54 17.66 -5.43
CA VAL A 224 -10.28 18.17 -6.79
C VAL A 224 -10.38 17.08 -7.87
N SER A 225 -9.94 15.87 -7.57
CA SER A 225 -9.93 14.73 -8.51
C SER A 225 -11.22 13.89 -8.47
N CYS A 226 -12.15 14.19 -7.57
CA CYS A 226 -13.37 13.43 -7.33
C CYS A 226 -14.60 14.01 -8.04
N SER A 227 -15.57 13.13 -8.33
CA SER A 227 -16.93 13.50 -8.76
C SER A 227 -17.68 14.24 -7.64
N ASP A 228 -18.82 14.88 -7.93
CA ASP A 228 -19.61 15.56 -6.89
C ASP A 228 -20.15 14.57 -5.85
N GLU A 229 -20.57 13.38 -6.28
CA GLU A 229 -21.02 12.30 -5.40
C GLU A 229 -19.89 11.82 -4.47
N ASP A 230 -18.69 11.64 -5.00
CA ASP A 230 -17.50 11.26 -4.23
C ASP A 230 -17.10 12.34 -3.21
N VAL A 231 -17.29 13.63 -3.53
CA VAL A 231 -17.04 14.73 -2.60
C VAL A 231 -18.01 14.68 -1.43
N ALA A 232 -19.29 14.38 -1.65
CA ALA A 232 -20.26 14.18 -0.58
C ALA A 232 -19.87 13.01 0.34
N VAL A 233 -19.42 11.89 -0.24
CA VAL A 233 -18.90 10.73 0.52
C VAL A 233 -17.65 11.13 1.33
N LEU A 234 -16.72 11.88 0.74
CA LEU A 234 -15.54 12.39 1.44
C LEU A 234 -15.90 13.29 2.62
N VAL A 235 -16.83 14.24 2.44
CA VAL A 235 -17.29 15.14 3.50
C VAL A 235 -17.91 14.36 4.65
N SER A 236 -18.79 13.39 4.35
CA SER A 236 -19.39 12.50 5.35
C SER A 236 -18.33 11.71 6.13
N HIS A 237 -17.33 11.16 5.44
CA HIS A 237 -16.19 10.48 6.04
C HIS A 237 -15.34 11.39 6.93
N LEU A 238 -15.01 12.60 6.47
CA LEU A 238 -14.26 13.58 7.25
C LEU A 238 -15.05 14.03 8.49
N ARG A 239 -16.37 14.12 8.39
CA ARG A 239 -17.23 14.46 9.54
C ARG A 239 -17.26 13.33 10.57
N SER A 240 -17.49 12.09 10.15
CA SER A 240 -17.58 10.93 11.05
C SER A 240 -16.25 10.66 11.77
N THR A 241 -15.13 10.99 11.14
CA THR A 241 -13.78 10.86 11.71
C THR A 241 -13.30 12.10 12.47
N GLY A 242 -14.12 13.16 12.58
CA GLY A 242 -13.74 14.41 13.26
C GLY A 242 -12.66 15.23 12.55
N ARG A 243 -12.44 14.96 11.26
CA ARG A 243 -11.45 15.61 10.39
C ARG A 243 -12.00 16.80 9.59
N LEU A 244 -13.32 17.01 9.59
CA LEU A 244 -13.94 18.17 8.96
C LEU A 244 -13.76 19.43 9.83
N THR A 245 -12.64 20.14 9.63
CA THR A 245 -12.28 21.32 10.43
C THR A 245 -12.46 22.64 9.68
N ALA A 246 -12.63 23.75 10.40
CA ALA A 246 -12.65 25.08 9.80
C ALA A 246 -11.34 25.43 9.06
N GLY A 247 -10.20 24.87 9.51
CA GLY A 247 -8.92 25.02 8.83
C GLY A 247 -8.90 24.33 7.47
N LEU A 248 -9.47 23.13 7.38
CA LEU A 248 -9.64 22.39 6.12
C LEU A 248 -10.54 23.15 5.15
N LEU A 249 -11.69 23.66 5.60
CA LEU A 249 -12.60 24.42 4.72
C LEU A 249 -11.98 25.72 4.21
N LEU A 250 -11.30 26.45 5.10
CA LEU A 250 -10.57 27.65 4.69
C LEU A 250 -9.46 27.31 3.70
N ARG A 251 -8.75 26.20 3.89
CA ARG A 251 -7.75 25.71 2.94
C ARG A 251 -8.39 25.38 1.59
N SER A 252 -9.52 24.66 1.53
CA SER A 252 -10.14 24.31 0.24
C SER A 252 -10.54 25.57 -0.55
N LEU A 253 -11.11 26.58 0.13
CA LEU A 253 -11.39 27.89 -0.46
C LEU A 253 -10.10 28.50 -1.02
N LEU A 254 -9.07 28.63 -0.19
CA LEU A 254 -7.79 29.22 -0.58
C LEU A 254 -7.07 28.45 -1.70
N SER A 255 -7.32 27.15 -1.83
CA SER A 255 -6.85 26.29 -2.93
C SER A 255 -7.71 26.42 -4.19
N GLY A 256 -8.82 27.16 -4.15
CA GLY A 256 -9.75 27.38 -5.26
C GLY A 256 -10.83 26.30 -5.40
N ASP A 257 -10.88 25.32 -4.51
CA ASP A 257 -11.90 24.29 -4.52
C ASP A 257 -13.12 24.72 -3.69
N MET A 258 -14.06 25.39 -4.37
CA MET A 258 -15.33 25.79 -3.78
C MET A 258 -16.29 24.62 -3.56
N ARG A 259 -16.12 23.48 -4.27
CA ARG A 259 -17.06 22.35 -4.20
C ARG A 259 -17.00 21.70 -2.83
N LEU A 260 -15.80 21.38 -2.35
CA LEU A 260 -15.60 20.81 -1.02
C LEU A 260 -16.15 21.73 0.08
N ALA A 261 -15.94 23.05 -0.04
CA ALA A 261 -16.44 24.02 0.94
C ALA A 261 -17.97 24.13 0.93
N ILE A 262 -18.61 24.16 -0.25
CA ILE A 262 -20.07 24.20 -0.37
C ILE A 262 -20.68 22.94 0.23
N GLU A 263 -20.16 21.77 -0.14
CA GLU A 263 -20.65 20.48 0.34
C GLU A 263 -20.53 20.35 1.85
N ALA A 264 -19.36 20.68 2.40
CA ALA A 264 -19.14 20.65 3.84
C ALA A 264 -20.05 21.63 4.60
N VAL A 265 -20.24 22.84 4.10
CA VAL A 265 -21.13 23.82 4.75
C VAL A 265 -22.59 23.39 4.62
N ALA A 266 -22.99 22.77 3.50
CA ALA A 266 -24.32 22.19 3.32
C ALA A 266 -24.62 21.09 4.34
N ASP A 267 -23.68 20.16 4.52
CA ASP A 267 -23.77 19.08 5.49
C ASP A 267 -23.77 19.58 6.95
N LEU A 268 -22.88 20.54 7.29
CA LEU A 268 -22.80 21.12 8.63
C LEU A 268 -24.02 21.98 8.98
N ALA A 269 -24.51 22.80 8.04
CA ALA A 269 -25.67 23.66 8.26
C ALA A 269 -27.01 22.93 8.07
N ALA A 270 -27.00 21.67 7.60
CA ALA A 270 -28.18 20.92 7.18
C ALA A 270 -29.06 21.75 6.23
N MET A 271 -28.47 22.18 5.11
CA MET A 271 -29.10 23.03 4.09
C MET A 271 -28.81 22.51 2.69
N PRO A 272 -29.71 22.69 1.71
CA PRO A 272 -29.43 22.30 0.32
C PRO A 272 -28.22 23.07 -0.25
N GLU A 273 -27.32 22.36 -0.94
CA GLU A 273 -26.10 22.94 -1.55
C GLU A 273 -26.39 24.18 -2.39
N ARG A 274 -27.44 24.16 -3.22
CA ARG A 274 -27.84 25.31 -4.06
C ARG A 274 -28.07 26.58 -3.24
N ARG A 275 -28.65 26.43 -2.04
CA ARG A 275 -28.90 27.57 -1.14
C ARG A 275 -27.60 28.04 -0.49
N VAL A 276 -26.72 27.11 -0.13
CA VAL A 276 -25.38 27.43 0.42
C VAL A 276 -24.55 28.18 -0.62
N ALA A 277 -24.48 27.68 -1.85
CA ALA A 277 -23.78 28.30 -2.97
C ALA A 277 -24.29 29.74 -3.24
N ALA A 278 -25.61 29.95 -3.20
CA ALA A 278 -26.20 31.29 -3.33
C ALA A 278 -25.80 32.24 -2.19
N LEU A 279 -25.77 31.75 -0.95
CA LEU A 279 -25.34 32.56 0.20
C LEU A 279 -23.83 32.84 0.19
N MET A 280 -23.02 31.88 -0.29
CA MET A 280 -21.58 32.06 -0.49
C MET A 280 -21.27 33.04 -1.62
N ALA A 281 -22.17 33.24 -2.58
CA ALA A 281 -21.99 34.27 -3.60
C ALA A 281 -22.01 35.70 -3.01
N GLU A 282 -22.61 35.88 -1.84
CA GLU A 282 -22.68 37.15 -1.11
C GLU A 282 -22.09 37.01 0.31
N PRO A 283 -20.76 36.85 0.43
CA PRO A 283 -20.08 36.47 1.69
C PRO A 283 -20.07 37.58 2.75
N ARG A 284 -20.63 38.76 2.47
CA ARG A 284 -20.82 39.85 3.47
C ARG A 284 -22.30 40.07 3.84
N SER A 285 -23.20 39.27 3.29
CA SER A 285 -24.64 39.34 3.55
C SER A 285 -25.00 38.90 4.98
N GLY A 286 -26.15 39.35 5.48
CA GLY A 286 -26.72 38.84 6.74
C GLY A 286 -27.04 37.34 6.67
N GLY A 287 -27.42 36.85 5.48
CA GLY A 287 -27.71 35.43 5.24
C GLY A 287 -26.48 34.54 5.38
N TRP A 288 -25.34 34.96 4.83
CA TRP A 288 -24.05 34.27 5.03
C TRP A 288 -23.69 34.16 6.52
N ARG A 289 -23.75 35.26 7.29
CA ARG A 289 -23.42 35.25 8.73
C ARG A 289 -24.34 34.34 9.54
N ALA A 290 -25.61 34.25 9.18
CA ALA A 290 -26.55 33.35 9.84
C ALA A 290 -26.23 31.88 9.54
N MET A 291 -25.92 31.56 8.27
CA MET A 291 -25.52 30.21 7.86
C MET A 291 -24.18 29.80 8.48
N TYR A 292 -23.18 30.68 8.52
CA TYR A 292 -21.86 30.43 9.10
C TYR A 292 -21.97 30.01 10.58
N ARG A 293 -22.75 30.75 11.36
CA ARG A 293 -23.04 30.41 12.77
C ARG A 293 -23.84 29.11 12.90
N LYS A 294 -24.79 28.88 12.00
CA LYS A 294 -25.56 27.62 11.97
C LYS A 294 -24.67 26.41 11.69
N ALA A 295 -23.66 26.55 10.83
CA ALA A 295 -22.67 25.52 10.52
C ALA A 295 -21.67 25.27 11.68
N GLY A 296 -21.75 26.04 12.77
CA GLY A 296 -20.88 25.87 13.94
C GLY A 296 -19.42 26.29 13.71
N LEU A 297 -19.15 27.12 12.69
CA LEU A 297 -17.80 27.55 12.37
C LEU A 297 -17.32 28.66 13.34
N PRO A 298 -16.00 28.77 13.63
CA PRO A 298 -15.48 29.73 14.60
C PRO A 298 -15.64 31.19 14.14
N GLU A 299 -16.34 32.02 14.93
CA GLU A 299 -16.56 33.44 14.65
C GLU A 299 -15.28 34.22 14.28
N PRO A 300 -14.09 33.99 14.89
CA PRO A 300 -12.87 34.70 14.53
C PRO A 300 -12.39 34.47 13.09
N LEU A 301 -12.85 33.40 12.43
CA LEU A 301 -12.49 33.08 11.05
C LEU A 301 -13.51 33.62 10.03
N MET A 302 -14.66 34.16 10.47
CA MET A 302 -15.74 34.56 9.56
C MET A 302 -15.28 35.53 8.47
N ASP A 303 -14.50 36.57 8.84
CA ASP A 303 -13.98 37.55 7.88
C ASP A 303 -12.93 36.94 6.95
N ALA A 304 -12.13 35.97 7.43
CA ALA A 304 -11.17 35.27 6.59
C ALA A 304 -11.86 34.37 5.56
N PHE A 305 -12.94 33.69 5.93
CA PHE A 305 -13.77 32.93 4.99
C PHE A 305 -14.40 33.86 3.95
N ALA A 306 -14.95 35.00 4.38
CA ALA A 306 -15.57 35.95 3.45
C ALA A 306 -14.55 36.48 2.43
N SER A 307 -13.37 36.89 2.91
CA SER A 307 -12.27 37.35 2.06
C SER A 307 -11.73 36.25 1.13
N ALA A 308 -11.64 35.00 1.61
CA ALA A 308 -11.25 33.86 0.78
C ALA A 308 -12.26 33.62 -0.34
N ILE A 309 -13.57 33.62 -0.05
CA ILE A 309 -14.62 33.42 -1.06
C ILE A 309 -14.61 34.55 -2.10
N GLU A 310 -14.48 35.81 -1.67
CA GLU A 310 -14.35 36.95 -2.59
C GLU A 310 -13.13 36.81 -3.49
N ALA A 311 -11.97 36.45 -2.92
CA ALA A 311 -10.74 36.22 -3.67
C ALA A 311 -10.88 35.07 -4.67
N CYS A 312 -11.45 33.94 -4.27
CA CYS A 312 -11.73 32.82 -5.19
C CYS A 312 -12.56 33.29 -6.37
N ARG A 313 -13.67 34.01 -6.12
CA ARG A 313 -14.57 34.47 -7.19
C ARG A 313 -13.87 35.43 -8.15
N ILE A 314 -13.12 36.41 -7.62
CA ILE A 314 -12.40 37.38 -8.43
C ILE A 314 -11.34 36.69 -9.28
N VAL A 315 -10.50 35.84 -8.66
CA VAL A 315 -9.42 35.16 -9.36
C VAL A 315 -9.96 34.17 -10.38
N LEU A 316 -10.96 33.35 -10.03
CA LEU A 316 -11.56 32.38 -10.97
C LEU A 316 -12.25 33.08 -12.15
N ALA A 317 -12.86 34.24 -11.94
CA ALA A 317 -13.44 35.03 -13.03
C ALA A 317 -12.38 35.67 -13.95
N GLN A 318 -11.17 35.89 -13.44
CA GLN A 318 -10.04 36.48 -14.17
C GLN A 318 -9.03 35.45 -14.69
N ALA A 319 -9.17 34.19 -14.28
CA ALA A 319 -8.24 33.13 -14.64
C ALA A 319 -8.32 32.89 -16.15
N SER A 320 -7.18 33.03 -16.83
CA SER A 320 -7.02 32.45 -18.16
C SER A 320 -6.94 30.94 -18.00
N GLY A 321 -7.50 30.15 -18.92
CA GLY A 321 -7.56 28.68 -18.82
C GLY A 321 -6.20 27.96 -18.71
N PHE A 322 -5.08 28.69 -18.74
CA PHE A 322 -3.72 28.18 -18.55
C PHE A 322 -3.29 28.15 -17.08
N GLU A 323 -3.96 28.86 -16.17
CA GLU A 323 -3.62 28.86 -14.75
C GLU A 323 -4.39 27.77 -14.00
N THR A 324 -3.69 26.76 -13.51
CA THR A 324 -4.29 25.66 -12.74
C THR A 324 -3.45 25.31 -11.51
N GLY A 325 -4.06 24.64 -10.53
CA GLY A 325 -3.38 24.11 -9.36
C GLY A 325 -2.73 25.19 -8.47
N ALA A 326 -1.46 24.99 -8.11
CA ALA A 326 -0.78 25.80 -7.09
C ALA A 326 -0.64 27.30 -7.46
N ALA A 327 -0.46 27.63 -8.74
CA ALA A 327 -0.35 29.02 -9.19
C ALA A 327 -1.65 29.80 -8.98
N LEU A 328 -2.78 29.17 -9.30
CA LEU A 328 -4.11 29.72 -9.05
C LEU A 328 -4.34 29.91 -7.55
N ALA A 329 -4.02 28.89 -6.74
CA ALA A 329 -4.14 28.95 -5.29
C ALA A 329 -3.29 30.08 -4.68
N ARG A 330 -2.05 30.30 -5.15
CA ARG A 330 -1.21 31.42 -4.67
C ARG A 330 -1.86 32.76 -4.93
N ARG A 331 -2.42 32.97 -6.13
CA ARG A 331 -3.15 34.20 -6.46
C ARG A 331 -4.36 34.41 -5.54
N ILE A 332 -5.14 33.35 -5.30
CA ILE A 332 -6.30 33.39 -4.40
C ILE A 332 -5.86 33.78 -2.99
N VAL A 333 -4.83 33.14 -2.44
CA VAL A 333 -4.36 33.42 -1.08
C VAL A 333 -3.82 34.85 -0.95
N GLY A 334 -3.03 35.31 -1.92
CA GLY A 334 -2.53 36.68 -1.94
C GLY A 334 -3.65 37.71 -1.98
N GLN A 335 -4.70 37.49 -2.79
CA GLN A 335 -5.88 38.35 -2.81
C GLN A 335 -6.68 38.29 -1.51
N ALA A 336 -6.84 37.10 -0.91
CA ALA A 336 -7.56 36.93 0.35
C ALA A 336 -6.85 37.66 1.51
N ILE A 337 -5.52 37.57 1.59
CA ILE A 337 -4.69 38.29 2.57
C ILE A 337 -4.89 39.80 2.42
N GLN A 338 -4.78 40.32 1.19
CA GLN A 338 -5.00 41.74 0.94
C GLN A 338 -6.44 42.19 1.27
N ALA A 339 -7.44 41.35 1.02
CA ALA A 339 -8.83 41.65 1.38
C ALA A 339 -9.03 41.68 2.91
N CYS A 340 -8.39 40.77 3.65
CA CYS A 340 -8.38 40.79 5.12
C CYS A 340 -7.71 42.05 5.68
N GLU A 341 -6.57 42.47 5.11
CA GLU A 341 -5.84 43.67 5.55
C GLU A 341 -6.61 44.97 5.30
N ARG A 342 -7.44 45.03 4.25
CA ARG A 342 -8.30 46.18 3.92
C ARG A 342 -9.64 46.19 4.68
N GLY A 343 -9.95 45.14 5.43
CA GLY A 343 -11.23 44.99 6.13
C GLY A 343 -11.44 46.04 7.24
N ALA A 344 -12.71 46.35 7.53
CA ALA A 344 -13.08 47.34 8.55
C ALA A 344 -12.76 46.90 10.00
N ALA A 345 -12.66 45.60 10.24
CA ALA A 345 -12.21 45.02 11.50
C ALA A 345 -10.76 44.57 11.36
N ALA A 346 -9.89 44.95 12.32
CA ALA A 346 -8.52 44.48 12.34
C ALA A 346 -8.51 42.95 12.45
N PRO A 347 -7.96 42.21 11.47
CA PRO A 347 -7.95 40.76 11.53
C PRO A 347 -7.13 40.30 12.72
N SER A 348 -7.58 39.26 13.42
CA SER A 348 -6.82 38.68 14.53
C SER A 348 -5.43 38.25 14.06
N ASP A 349 -4.38 38.60 14.81
CA ASP A 349 -2.98 38.24 14.49
C ASP A 349 -2.82 36.74 14.22
N LYS A 350 -3.55 35.89 14.96
CA LYS A 350 -3.55 34.43 14.76
C LYS A 350 -4.08 34.01 13.39
N VAL A 351 -5.09 34.72 12.88
CA VAL A 351 -5.71 34.43 11.58
C VAL A 351 -4.78 34.88 10.46
N MET A 352 -4.18 36.06 10.59
CA MET A 352 -3.16 36.52 9.63
C MET A 352 -1.93 35.62 9.61
N ALA A 353 -1.47 35.14 10.77
CA ALA A 353 -0.39 34.17 10.86
C ALA A 353 -0.76 32.85 10.15
N LEU A 354 -2.00 32.37 10.29
CA LEU A 354 -2.49 31.18 9.58
C LEU A 354 -2.54 31.41 8.06
N LEU A 355 -3.06 32.54 7.59
CA LEU A 355 -3.13 32.85 6.15
C LEU A 355 -1.75 32.96 5.52
N ARG A 356 -0.82 33.68 6.17
CA ARG A 356 0.58 33.80 5.69
C ARG A 356 1.32 32.47 5.72
N ARG A 357 1.00 31.60 6.67
CA ARG A 357 1.52 30.23 6.70
C ARG A 357 1.02 29.43 5.49
N LEU A 358 -0.28 29.49 5.19
CA LEU A 358 -0.85 28.83 4.01
C LEU A 358 -0.27 29.41 2.71
N GLU A 359 -0.06 30.73 2.62
CA GLU A 359 0.60 31.39 1.50
C GLU A 359 2.02 30.86 1.28
N ALA A 360 2.82 30.77 2.34
CA ALA A 360 4.18 30.25 2.28
C ALA A 360 4.22 28.78 1.85
N GLU A 361 3.26 27.97 2.33
CA GLU A 361 3.11 26.57 1.92
C GLU A 361 2.74 26.44 0.44
N ILE A 362 1.72 27.16 -0.02
CA ILE A 362 1.25 27.13 -1.42
C ILE A 362 2.33 27.66 -2.37
N SER A 363 3.05 28.72 -1.98
CA SER A 363 4.15 29.27 -2.78
C SER A 363 5.30 28.28 -2.94
N ARG A 364 5.62 27.50 -1.89
CA ARG A 364 6.62 26.43 -1.97
C ARG A 364 6.16 25.30 -2.88
N GLU A 365 4.87 24.99 -2.91
CA GLU A 365 4.34 23.95 -3.78
C GLU A 365 4.39 24.36 -5.26
N GLU A 366 3.99 25.59 -5.59
CA GLU A 366 4.14 26.16 -6.92
C GLU A 366 5.61 26.16 -7.37
N ALA A 367 6.54 26.55 -6.49
CA ALA A 367 7.95 26.54 -6.79
C ALA A 367 8.50 25.13 -7.07
N ARG A 368 8.03 24.10 -6.35
CA ARG A 368 8.42 22.70 -6.62
C ARG A 368 7.90 22.22 -7.96
N ILE A 369 6.64 22.51 -8.28
CA ILE A 369 6.03 22.12 -9.57
C ILE A 369 6.76 22.82 -10.72
N ALA A 370 7.02 24.13 -10.59
CA ALA A 370 7.77 24.89 -11.59
C ALA A 370 9.20 24.34 -11.76
N ALA A 371 9.90 24.03 -10.67
CA ALA A 371 11.23 23.44 -10.73
C ALA A 371 11.24 22.05 -11.39
N ALA A 372 10.26 21.19 -11.09
CA ALA A 372 10.12 19.88 -11.72
C ALA A 372 9.90 20.01 -13.24
N MET A 373 9.02 20.92 -13.67
CA MET A 373 8.79 21.20 -15.10
C MET A 373 10.06 21.69 -15.81
N LEU A 374 10.85 22.57 -15.17
CA LEU A 374 12.12 23.02 -15.71
C LEU A 374 13.13 21.88 -15.85
N LEU A 375 13.24 21.00 -14.85
CA LEU A 375 14.13 19.84 -14.90
C LEU A 375 13.71 18.83 -15.97
N ASP A 376 12.41 18.59 -16.14
CA ASP A 376 11.91 17.72 -17.21
C ASP A 376 12.19 18.30 -18.60
N HIS A 377 12.15 19.64 -18.74
CA HIS A 377 12.55 20.31 -19.98
C HIS A 377 14.04 20.14 -20.28
N VAL A 378 14.91 20.35 -19.28
CA VAL A 378 16.36 20.12 -19.42
C VAL A 378 16.67 18.67 -19.80
N ARG A 379 16.02 17.70 -19.14
CA ARG A 379 16.17 16.27 -19.49
C ARG A 379 15.70 15.96 -20.92
N ALA A 380 14.65 16.63 -21.39
CA ALA A 380 14.15 16.47 -22.75
C ALA A 380 15.11 17.10 -23.78
N GLU A 381 15.74 18.24 -23.47
CA GLU A 381 16.76 18.87 -24.30
C GLU A 381 18.06 18.04 -24.37
N GLU A 382 18.50 17.45 -23.26
CA GLU A 382 19.65 16.55 -23.19
C GLU A 382 19.41 15.20 -23.92
N ALA A 383 18.15 14.78 -24.04
CA ALA A 383 17.76 13.55 -24.76
C ALA A 383 17.69 13.72 -26.29
N VAL A 384 17.81 14.95 -26.82
CA VAL A 384 17.99 15.18 -28.27
C VAL A 384 19.47 15.01 -28.59
N PRO A 385 19.89 13.97 -29.34
CA PRO A 385 21.28 13.88 -29.76
C PRO A 385 21.58 15.10 -30.63
N LEU A 386 22.61 15.85 -30.25
CA LEU A 386 23.20 16.88 -31.09
C LEU A 386 23.67 16.18 -32.38
N ALA A 387 22.81 16.15 -33.40
CA ALA A 387 23.15 15.62 -34.71
C ALA A 387 24.21 16.56 -35.31
N LEU A 388 25.48 16.22 -35.10
CA LEU A 388 26.57 16.77 -35.88
C LEU A 388 26.27 16.46 -37.36
N PRO A 389 26.32 17.45 -38.26
CA PRO A 389 26.10 17.19 -39.67
C PRO A 389 27.23 16.29 -40.18
N ALA A 390 26.89 15.05 -40.55
CA ALA A 390 27.82 14.13 -41.18
C ALA A 390 28.26 14.67 -42.56
N PRO A 391 29.55 14.55 -42.93
CA PRO A 391 30.00 14.98 -44.25
C PRO A 391 29.46 14.04 -45.34
N ALA A 392 29.07 14.64 -46.45
CA ALA A 392 28.66 13.95 -47.66
C ALA A 392 29.72 12.93 -48.11
N ASN A 393 29.30 11.71 -48.42
CA ASN A 393 29.84 10.97 -49.55
C ASN A 393 28.88 9.85 -50.00
N MET A 394 28.87 9.71 -51.32
CA MET A 394 28.09 8.76 -52.09
C MET A 394 28.66 7.35 -51.98
N ASP A 395 27.80 6.34 -51.99
CA ASP A 395 27.68 5.37 -53.10
C ASP A 395 26.77 4.19 -52.70
N THR A 396 25.72 3.99 -53.52
CA THR A 396 25.19 2.73 -54.11
C THR A 396 25.32 1.40 -53.33
N VAL A 397 24.38 0.44 -53.28
CA VAL A 397 23.18 0.08 -54.07
C VAL A 397 22.56 -1.18 -53.41
N ALA A 398 21.22 -1.33 -53.50
CA ALA A 398 20.37 -2.55 -53.37
C ALA A 398 20.47 -3.40 -52.08
N ASP A 399 19.40 -3.93 -51.49
CA ASP A 399 18.31 -4.69 -52.13
C ASP A 399 17.05 -4.72 -51.24
N GLN A 400 15.91 -4.99 -51.88
CA GLN A 400 14.53 -4.87 -51.42
C GLN A 400 14.07 -6.06 -50.55
N GLY A 401 13.03 -5.86 -49.72
CA GLY A 401 12.30 -6.97 -49.09
C GLY A 401 11.26 -6.60 -48.04
N ASP A 402 10.03 -6.46 -48.49
CA ASP A 402 8.73 -6.15 -47.84
C ASP A 402 8.37 -6.71 -46.44
N VAL A 403 7.69 -5.84 -45.67
CA VAL A 403 6.34 -5.95 -45.03
C VAL A 403 5.94 -7.24 -44.28
N ALA A 404 5.63 -7.12 -42.97
CA ALA A 404 4.26 -7.29 -42.44
C ALA A 404 4.18 -7.18 -40.90
N LEU A 405 3.28 -6.30 -40.45
CA LEU A 405 2.71 -6.25 -39.11
C LEU A 405 1.80 -7.46 -38.87
N HIS A 406 1.94 -8.12 -37.72
CA HIS A 406 0.84 -8.87 -37.11
C HIS A 406 0.66 -8.48 -35.64
N ALA A 407 -0.45 -7.80 -35.39
CA ALA A 407 -1.05 -7.65 -34.07
C ALA A 407 -1.62 -9.00 -33.61
N GLY A 408 -1.25 -9.44 -32.41
CA GLY A 408 -1.88 -10.55 -31.69
C GLY A 408 -2.90 -10.03 -30.66
N PRO A 409 -4.06 -10.71 -30.47
CA PRO A 409 -5.16 -10.27 -29.59
C PRO A 409 -4.89 -10.53 -28.09
N PRO A 410 -5.67 -9.92 -27.18
CA PRO A 410 -5.44 -9.99 -25.74
C PRO A 410 -5.81 -11.38 -25.18
N ALA A 411 -4.93 -11.92 -24.33
CA ALA A 411 -5.15 -13.15 -23.59
C ALA A 411 -6.19 -12.95 -22.47
N ALA A 412 -7.04 -13.97 -22.33
CA ALA A 412 -8.19 -14.02 -21.44
C ALA A 412 -7.80 -14.29 -19.97
N ALA A 413 -8.76 -13.97 -19.10
CA ALA A 413 -8.75 -14.12 -17.65
C ALA A 413 -8.75 -15.58 -17.17
N ASN A 414 -8.36 -15.72 -15.89
CA ASN A 414 -8.37 -16.89 -14.99
C ASN A 414 -7.21 -17.87 -15.11
N ASP A 415 -6.11 -17.54 -14.41
CA ASP A 415 -5.18 -18.50 -13.82
C ASP A 415 -4.86 -18.05 -12.37
N PRO A 416 -4.79 -18.96 -11.39
CA PRO A 416 -4.34 -18.63 -10.03
C PRO A 416 -2.87 -18.22 -10.08
N VAL A 417 -2.49 -17.16 -9.36
CA VAL A 417 -1.14 -16.55 -9.35
C VAL A 417 -0.04 -17.63 -9.27
N PRO A 418 0.67 -17.96 -10.37
CA PRO A 418 1.80 -18.87 -10.32
C PRO A 418 3.00 -18.05 -9.83
N GLY A 419 3.66 -18.51 -8.77
CA GLY A 419 4.96 -17.96 -8.34
C GLY A 419 5.06 -17.53 -6.88
N VAL A 420 3.97 -17.45 -6.12
CA VAL A 420 4.07 -17.19 -4.67
C VAL A 420 4.51 -18.45 -3.90
N ILE A 421 4.04 -19.63 -4.33
CA ILE A 421 4.38 -20.92 -3.72
C ILE A 421 5.80 -21.37 -4.10
N GLU A 422 6.20 -21.27 -5.37
CA GLU A 422 7.59 -21.55 -5.79
C GLU A 422 8.60 -20.62 -5.08
N ALA A 423 8.24 -19.35 -4.86
CA ALA A 423 9.07 -18.41 -4.10
C ALA A 423 9.13 -18.73 -2.59
N LEU A 424 8.07 -19.33 -2.02
CA LEU A 424 8.05 -19.83 -0.64
C LEU A 424 8.89 -21.11 -0.49
N GLU A 425 8.86 -22.01 -1.48
CA GLU A 425 9.68 -23.21 -1.53
C GLU A 425 11.18 -22.87 -1.61
N GLU A 426 11.59 -21.90 -2.46
CA GLU A 426 12.98 -21.42 -2.52
C GLU A 426 13.42 -20.73 -1.21
N ALA A 427 12.55 -19.90 -0.60
CA ALA A 427 12.90 -19.15 0.61
C ALA A 427 13.01 -20.03 1.87
N LEU A 428 12.25 -21.12 1.96
CA LEU A 428 12.28 -22.05 3.09
C LEU A 428 13.42 -23.07 2.99
N CYS A 429 13.79 -23.49 1.77
CA CYS A 429 14.89 -24.43 1.55
C CYS A 429 16.27 -23.83 1.91
N LEU A 430 16.45 -22.51 1.73
CA LEU A 430 17.69 -21.80 2.08
C LEU A 430 17.93 -21.63 3.61
N ARG A 431 16.88 -21.65 4.45
CA ARG A 431 17.05 -21.55 5.92
C ARG A 431 17.30 -22.89 6.60
N GLY A 432 16.95 -24.01 5.98
CA GLY A 432 17.20 -25.35 6.51
C GLY A 432 18.67 -25.82 6.45
N SER A 433 19.55 -25.06 5.78
CA SER A 433 20.96 -25.40 5.57
C SER A 433 21.93 -24.77 6.61
N ILE A 434 21.45 -23.92 7.54
CA ILE A 434 22.31 -23.17 8.48
C ILE A 434 22.33 -23.76 9.92
N VAL A 435 21.78 -24.95 10.16
CA VAL A 435 21.90 -25.59 11.49
C VAL A 435 22.40 -27.03 11.35
N ASP A 436 23.68 -27.18 10.99
CA ASP A 436 24.47 -28.33 11.43
C ASP A 436 25.97 -28.04 11.29
N GLU A 437 26.55 -27.34 12.27
CA GLU A 437 27.97 -27.44 12.64
C GLU A 437 28.22 -26.66 13.93
N THR A 438 28.16 -27.34 15.07
CA THR A 438 29.09 -27.20 16.22
C THR A 438 28.62 -28.11 17.37
N SER A 439 29.01 -29.39 17.28
CA SER A 439 29.08 -30.28 18.43
C SER A 439 30.53 -30.74 18.58
N GLY A 440 31.16 -30.37 19.70
CA GLY A 440 32.34 -31.06 20.21
C GLY A 440 33.41 -30.17 20.83
N ALA A 441 33.33 -29.93 22.15
CA ALA A 441 34.49 -30.01 23.05
C ALA A 441 34.05 -29.95 24.53
N ASP A 442 34.55 -30.94 25.28
CA ASP A 442 34.32 -31.25 26.69
C ASP A 442 34.92 -30.25 27.70
N LEU A 443 34.20 -30.14 28.83
CA LEU A 443 34.61 -30.11 30.25
C LEU A 443 35.93 -29.43 30.70
N GLY A 444 35.78 -28.50 31.66
CA GLY A 444 36.85 -28.06 32.56
C GLY A 444 36.33 -27.19 33.72
N GLU A 445 36.53 -27.66 34.94
CA GLU A 445 36.02 -27.21 36.24
C GLU A 445 36.53 -25.85 36.79
N ALA A 446 35.60 -25.15 37.47
CA ALA A 446 35.65 -24.64 38.85
C ALA A 446 36.33 -23.31 39.29
N VAL A 447 35.62 -22.65 40.24
CA VAL A 447 36.02 -21.67 41.29
C VAL A 447 36.40 -20.26 40.79
N GLY A 448 35.98 -19.10 41.32
CA GLY A 448 35.20 -18.67 42.49
C GLY A 448 35.58 -17.20 42.81
N LEU A 449 34.70 -16.49 43.53
CA LEU A 449 34.94 -15.30 44.37
C LEU A 449 35.05 -13.87 43.76
N GLU A 450 34.05 -13.07 44.14
CA GLU A 450 34.10 -11.76 44.83
C GLU A 450 34.80 -10.50 44.26
N ALA A 451 33.95 -9.49 44.07
CA ALA A 451 33.98 -8.14 44.68
C ALA A 451 34.82 -6.97 44.10
N SER A 452 34.12 -5.83 44.12
CA SER A 452 34.57 -4.45 44.37
C SER A 452 34.94 -3.53 43.20
N SER A 453 34.14 -2.47 43.06
CA SER A 453 34.51 -1.13 42.56
C SER A 453 35.29 -0.36 43.65
N PRO A 454 35.59 0.96 43.54
CA PRO A 454 35.69 1.91 42.40
C PRO A 454 37.05 2.66 42.41
N ASP A 455 37.39 3.45 41.37
CA ASP A 455 38.04 4.77 41.62
C ASP A 455 38.02 5.73 40.42
N GLU A 456 38.10 7.02 40.75
CA GLU A 456 37.77 8.22 40.00
C GLU A 456 38.99 8.96 39.37
N SER A 457 38.78 9.52 38.17
CA SER A 457 39.26 10.86 37.69
C SER A 457 40.72 11.05 37.18
N PRO A 458 41.11 12.21 36.58
CA PRO A 458 41.14 12.41 35.11
C PRO A 458 42.42 13.12 34.58
N VAL A 459 42.89 12.87 33.34
CA VAL A 459 43.93 13.73 32.71
C VAL A 459 43.81 13.83 31.17
N ALA A 460 43.71 15.09 30.71
CA ALA A 460 44.19 15.76 29.49
C ALA A 460 44.12 15.10 28.09
N GLU A 461 43.26 15.70 27.25
CA GLU A 461 43.63 16.53 26.06
C GLU A 461 44.91 16.17 25.28
N GLU A 462 44.75 15.53 24.12
CA GLU A 462 45.62 15.68 22.94
C GLU A 462 44.91 15.20 21.66
N ALA A 463 44.76 16.08 20.67
CA ALA A 463 44.37 15.77 19.29
C ALA A 463 45.62 15.42 18.46
N PRO A 464 45.58 14.46 17.51
CA PRO A 464 45.36 14.78 16.07
C PRO A 464 44.88 13.54 15.24
N PRO A 465 45.01 13.47 13.89
CA PRO A 465 44.75 14.43 12.81
C PRO A 465 43.59 13.96 11.88
N SER A 466 43.24 14.84 10.94
CA SER A 466 42.32 14.66 9.82
C SER A 466 42.55 13.40 8.97
N CYS A 467 41.56 12.51 8.93
CA CYS A 467 41.39 11.50 7.88
C CYS A 467 40.26 11.92 6.95
N GLN A 468 40.58 12.13 5.67
CA GLN A 468 39.62 12.22 4.58
C GLN A 468 38.95 10.85 4.40
N PRO A 469 37.62 10.76 4.20
CA PRO A 469 37.02 9.53 3.69
C PRO A 469 37.15 9.51 2.17
N GLU A 470 37.89 8.52 1.66
CA GLU A 470 37.82 8.10 0.27
C GLU A 470 36.39 7.63 -0.02
N HIS A 471 35.72 8.25 -1.00
CA HIS A 471 34.43 7.77 -1.50
C HIS A 471 34.66 6.56 -2.40
N PRO A 472 34.08 5.38 -2.12
CA PRO A 472 33.97 4.34 -3.12
C PRO A 472 32.93 4.77 -4.16
N SER A 473 33.34 4.78 -5.43
CA SER A 473 32.48 4.97 -6.59
C SER A 473 31.42 3.86 -6.63
N VAL A 474 30.21 4.15 -6.16
CA VAL A 474 29.05 3.27 -6.35
C VAL A 474 28.47 3.60 -7.72
N GLU A 475 28.65 2.71 -8.69
CA GLU A 475 27.90 2.74 -9.94
C GLU A 475 26.39 2.63 -9.63
N PRO A 476 25.53 3.44 -10.25
CA PRO A 476 24.09 3.36 -10.00
C PRO A 476 23.56 2.04 -10.56
N ALA A 477 22.99 1.21 -9.67
CA ALA A 477 22.25 0.01 -10.05
C ALA A 477 21.16 0.36 -11.08
N PRO A 478 20.92 -0.49 -12.09
CA PRO A 478 19.86 -0.26 -13.06
C PRO A 478 18.51 -0.20 -12.34
N PHE A 479 17.69 0.79 -12.70
CA PHE A 479 16.34 1.00 -12.15
C PHE A 479 15.55 -0.32 -12.18
N SER A 480 15.09 -0.78 -11.01
CA SER A 480 14.21 -1.96 -10.93
C SER A 480 12.95 -1.72 -11.77
N ALA A 481 12.38 -2.80 -12.34
CA ALA A 481 11.14 -2.75 -13.10
C ALA A 481 9.98 -2.07 -12.31
N GLU A 482 10.07 -2.07 -10.98
CA GLU A 482 9.16 -1.44 -10.03
C GLU A 482 9.24 0.10 -10.03
N ALA A 483 10.44 0.68 -10.18
CA ALA A 483 10.60 2.13 -10.31
C ALA A 483 10.03 2.64 -11.66
N LEU A 484 10.15 1.83 -12.71
CA LEU A 484 9.56 2.10 -14.02
C LEU A 484 8.03 1.99 -13.99
N ALA A 485 7.48 1.04 -13.21
CA ALA A 485 6.04 0.91 -12.99
C ALA A 485 5.47 2.12 -12.22
N MET A 486 6.15 2.58 -11.16
CA MET A 486 5.75 3.77 -10.39
C MET A 486 5.75 5.04 -11.26
N LYS A 487 6.77 5.19 -12.12
CA LYS A 487 6.86 6.31 -13.06
C LYS A 487 5.75 6.28 -14.13
N ARG A 488 5.34 5.09 -14.58
CA ARG A 488 4.19 4.92 -15.49
C ARG A 488 2.86 5.25 -14.83
N VAL A 489 2.67 4.92 -13.54
CA VAL A 489 1.47 5.31 -12.78
C VAL A 489 1.43 6.83 -12.60
N GLU A 490 2.56 7.46 -12.29
CA GLU A 490 2.65 8.92 -12.16
C GLU A 490 2.34 9.63 -13.50
N GLU A 491 2.85 9.13 -14.62
CA GLU A 491 2.50 9.66 -15.94
C GLU A 491 1.03 9.41 -16.32
N MET A 492 0.48 8.25 -15.97
CA MET A 492 -0.94 7.95 -16.20
C MET A 492 -1.85 8.89 -15.41
N ILE A 493 -1.49 9.24 -14.17
CA ILE A 493 -2.20 10.23 -13.34
C ILE A 493 -2.09 11.63 -13.97
N LYS A 494 -0.90 12.04 -14.43
CA LYS A 494 -0.70 13.32 -15.12
C LYS A 494 -1.50 13.39 -16.43
N GLN A 495 -1.58 12.30 -17.18
CA GLN A 495 -2.32 12.20 -18.44
C GLN A 495 -3.83 12.21 -18.22
N ALA A 496 -4.34 11.46 -17.24
CA ALA A 496 -5.75 11.50 -16.83
C ALA A 496 -6.17 12.88 -16.32
N TYR A 497 -5.29 13.56 -15.57
CA TYR A 497 -5.51 14.94 -15.15
C TYR A 497 -5.53 15.91 -16.34
N GLY A 498 -4.64 15.72 -17.32
CA GLY A 498 -4.61 16.50 -18.55
C GLY A 498 -5.85 16.32 -19.43
N GLU A 499 -6.36 15.10 -19.57
CA GLU A 499 -7.58 14.80 -20.34
C GLU A 499 -8.85 15.30 -19.63
N ALA A 500 -8.97 15.12 -18.31
CA ALA A 500 -10.08 15.65 -17.54
C ALA A 500 -10.17 17.18 -17.62
N VAL A 501 -9.03 17.87 -17.66
CA VAL A 501 -8.97 19.33 -17.86
C VAL A 501 -9.36 19.73 -19.29
N ARG A 502 -8.96 18.97 -20.31
CA ARG A 502 -9.35 19.22 -21.71
C ARG A 502 -10.85 19.01 -21.96
N ILE A 503 -11.43 17.97 -21.39
CA ILE A 503 -12.88 17.69 -21.47
C ILE A 503 -13.70 18.78 -20.77
N ARG A 504 -13.12 19.46 -19.78
CA ARG A 504 -13.76 20.55 -19.03
C ARG A 504 -13.60 21.93 -19.67
N ALA A 505 -12.67 22.06 -20.62
CA ALA A 505 -12.41 23.28 -21.39
C ALA A 505 -13.14 23.31 -22.76
N ALA A 506 -13.66 22.16 -23.21
CA ALA A 506 -14.58 22.03 -24.33
C ALA A 506 -16.03 22.04 -23.84
#